data_AF-A0A165YII4-F1
#
_entry.id   AF-A0A165YII4-F1
#
_cell.length_a   1.000
_cell.length_b   1.000
_cell.length_c   1.000
_cell.angle_alpha   90.00
_cell.angle_beta   90.00
_cell.angle_gamma   90.00
#
_symmetry.space_group_name_H-M   'P 1'
#
loop_
_entity.id
_entity.type
_entity.pdbx_description
1 polymer ?
#
loop_
_entity_poly.entity_id
_entity_poly.type
_entity_poly.pdbx_seq_one_letter_code
_entity_poly.pdbx_strand_id
1 'polypeptide(L)'
;MNDLSLARPIMPIVLNLVSCMQAAHPAEDLSVLMCALEKYTEVERGNLKASSLVCPPRSTLFPCLHFVLPLLADRVERQPKAWPFLLAAASALFQFYHLPAIAKTKDTQECHASFNRADEFLRFVEPMDRMAMAVASSKDRQALRKACQQVADFTTQQLKAFTYHMSLRGVSENLFYQRTRRSGAIGWLRLAYALLTPNAGVKTVHHPLLVLRCAERSVPAFDGLRVQHAFALSLLLPQGPGQPLDKCALQSLVNKIPVGLLHAFRPASEVWRDRASFCSCCAADLRGALKARACKGCKRPAYCSEHCQRSDWAAKHRDICAVWVAVDVRSRVPTIKRNLKALEDFLGAASA
;
A
#
# COMPACT_ATOMS: atom_id res chain seq x y z
N MET A 1 1.38 -7.12 22.11
CA MET A 1 0.77 -5.76 22.12
C MET A 1 1.77 -4.80 22.76
N ASN A 2 2.95 -4.65 22.16
CA ASN A 2 4.01 -3.81 22.73
C ASN A 2 3.99 -2.45 22.01
N ASP A 3 3.95 -1.38 22.81
CA ASP A 3 3.88 0.05 22.45
C ASP A 3 2.59 0.61 21.85
N LEU A 4 1.50 0.56 22.63
CA LEU A 4 0.36 1.48 22.49
C LEU A 4 0.58 2.82 23.26
N SER A 5 1.76 3.03 23.86
CA SER A 5 1.98 4.03 24.94
C SER A 5 2.20 5.48 24.50
N LEU A 6 2.27 5.78 23.20
CA LEU A 6 2.67 7.11 22.69
C LEU A 6 1.69 7.77 21.70
N ALA A 7 0.56 7.13 21.40
CA ALA A 7 -0.47 7.72 20.55
C ALA A 7 -1.59 8.34 21.39
N ARG A 8 -2.13 9.47 20.94
CA ARG A 8 -3.37 10.04 21.51
C ARG A 8 -4.44 8.94 21.55
N PRO A 9 -5.33 8.90 22.57
CA PRO A 9 -6.37 7.88 22.65
C PRO A 9 -7.26 7.96 21.40
N ILE A 10 -7.22 6.91 20.56
CA ILE A 10 -7.97 6.84 19.31
C ILE A 10 -9.36 6.24 19.56
N MET A 11 -9.50 5.37 20.57
CA MET A 11 -10.76 4.67 20.83
C MET A 11 -11.93 5.59 21.18
N PRO A 12 -11.78 6.70 21.92
CA PRO A 12 -12.87 7.66 22.10
C PRO A 12 -13.41 8.26 20.79
N ILE A 13 -12.52 8.49 19.82
CA ILE A 13 -12.90 9.02 18.50
C ILE A 13 -13.67 7.95 17.71
N VAL A 14 -13.18 6.71 17.75
CA VAL A 14 -13.85 5.57 17.12
C VAL A 14 -15.23 5.33 17.74
N LEU A 15 -15.33 5.35 19.07
CA LEU A 15 -16.57 5.16 19.80
C LEU A 15 -17.60 6.24 19.45
N ASN A 16 -17.20 7.51 19.46
CA ASN A 16 -18.10 8.61 19.08
C ASN A 16 -18.59 8.45 17.63
N LEU A 17 -17.67 8.11 16.71
CA LEU A 17 -18.02 7.85 15.32
C LEU A 17 -19.05 6.72 15.18
N VAL A 18 -18.80 5.56 15.80
CA VAL A 18 -19.71 4.41 15.74
C VAL A 18 -21.05 4.72 16.41
N SER A 19 -21.04 5.46 17.52
CA SER A 19 -22.27 5.93 18.18
C SER A 19 -23.11 6.82 17.27
N CYS A 20 -22.51 7.79 16.57
CA CYS A 20 -23.23 8.58 15.57
C CYS A 20 -23.80 7.73 14.44
N MET A 21 -23.11 6.67 14.03
CA MET A 21 -23.58 5.75 12.99
C MET A 21 -24.75 4.89 13.47
N GLN A 22 -24.69 4.40 14.71
CA GLN A 22 -25.78 3.67 15.35
C GLN A 22 -27.03 4.54 15.50
N ALA A 23 -26.87 5.81 15.86
CA ALA A 23 -27.99 6.75 15.92
C ALA A 23 -28.64 7.00 14.55
N ALA A 24 -27.85 7.00 13.47
CA ALA A 24 -28.36 7.17 12.10
C ALA A 24 -28.94 5.87 11.51
N HIS A 25 -28.42 4.72 11.93
CA HIS A 25 -28.78 3.39 11.44
C HIS A 25 -28.81 2.39 12.60
N PRO A 26 -29.92 2.32 13.36
CA PRO A 26 -30.03 1.43 14.50
C PRO A 26 -29.90 -0.04 14.08
N ALA A 27 -28.80 -0.68 14.44
CA ALA A 27 -28.58 -2.11 14.24
C ALA A 27 -28.17 -2.75 15.56
N GLU A 28 -28.78 -3.89 15.90
CA GLU A 28 -28.49 -4.61 17.15
C GLU A 28 -27.00 -4.98 17.27
N ASP A 29 -26.40 -5.39 16.15
CA ASP A 29 -24.99 -5.77 16.04
C ASP A 29 -24.04 -4.63 16.47
N LEU A 30 -24.36 -3.38 16.13
CA LEU A 30 -23.51 -2.23 16.44
C LEU A 30 -23.44 -1.95 17.95
N SER A 31 -24.46 -2.31 18.73
CA SER A 31 -24.43 -2.22 20.19
C SER A 31 -23.32 -3.09 20.78
N VAL A 32 -23.07 -4.28 20.19
CA VAL A 32 -21.98 -5.16 20.61
C VAL A 32 -20.63 -4.54 20.30
N LEU A 33 -20.46 -3.94 19.11
CA LEU A 33 -19.24 -3.23 18.75
C LEU A 33 -19.00 -2.03 19.68
N MET A 34 -20.03 -1.26 20.02
CA MET A 34 -19.92 -0.14 20.96
C MET A 34 -19.46 -0.60 22.34
N CYS A 35 -20.07 -1.64 22.91
CA CYS A 35 -19.66 -2.19 24.20
C CYS A 35 -18.20 -2.67 24.19
N ALA A 36 -17.75 -3.27 23.09
CA ALA A 36 -16.35 -3.62 22.93
C ALA A 36 -15.47 -2.36 22.92
N LEU A 37 -15.77 -1.38 22.07
CA LEU A 37 -15.02 -0.12 21.94
C LEU A 37 -14.95 0.68 23.25
N GLU A 38 -16.00 0.66 24.07
CA GLU A 38 -15.99 1.23 25.42
C GLU A 38 -14.96 0.56 26.31
N LYS A 39 -14.92 -0.78 26.36
CA LYS A 39 -13.91 -1.52 27.13
C LYS A 39 -12.49 -1.25 26.62
N TYR A 40 -12.30 -1.19 25.31
CA TYR A 40 -11.00 -0.81 24.72
C TYR A 40 -10.60 0.62 25.10
N THR A 41 -11.56 1.54 25.13
CA THR A 41 -11.34 2.92 25.58
C THR A 41 -10.91 2.97 27.05
N GLU A 42 -11.54 2.18 27.92
CA GLU A 42 -11.16 2.09 29.33
C GLU A 42 -9.76 1.49 29.53
N VAL A 43 -9.34 0.57 28.66
CA VAL A 43 -7.95 0.06 28.66
C VAL A 43 -6.96 1.13 28.20
N GLU A 44 -7.23 1.87 27.12
CA GLU A 44 -6.38 2.99 26.67
C GLU A 44 -6.22 4.07 27.76
N ARG A 45 -7.28 4.30 28.56
CA ARG A 45 -7.27 5.24 29.69
C ARG A 45 -6.52 4.71 30.92
N GLY A 46 -6.17 3.42 30.95
CA GLY A 46 -5.56 2.77 32.12
C GLY A 46 -6.56 2.41 33.23
N ASN A 47 -7.86 2.60 32.99
CA ASN A 47 -8.93 2.26 33.94
C ASN A 47 -9.20 0.74 33.99
N LEU A 48 -8.82 0.03 32.92
CA LEU A 48 -9.03 -1.41 32.79
C LEU A 48 -7.74 -2.12 32.34
N LYS A 49 -7.48 -3.33 32.84
CA LYS A 49 -6.34 -4.15 32.41
C LYS A 49 -6.62 -4.77 31.05
N ALA A 50 -5.65 -4.77 30.14
CA ALA A 50 -5.79 -5.40 28.82
C ALA A 50 -6.20 -6.89 28.89
N SER A 51 -5.81 -7.61 29.94
CA SER A 51 -6.18 -9.02 30.17
C SER A 51 -7.66 -9.25 30.46
N SER A 52 -8.43 -8.20 30.73
CA SER A 52 -9.89 -8.29 30.96
C SER A 52 -10.72 -8.05 29.69
N LEU A 53 -10.06 -7.74 28.57
CA LEU A 53 -10.75 -7.59 27.29
C LEU A 53 -11.21 -8.95 26.79
N VAL A 54 -12.52 -9.10 26.65
CA VAL A 54 -13.14 -10.22 25.94
C VAL A 54 -13.37 -9.77 24.51
N CYS A 55 -12.69 -10.41 23.56
CA CYS A 55 -12.93 -10.17 22.15
C CYS A 55 -14.31 -10.71 21.77
N PRO A 56 -15.19 -9.92 21.14
CA PRO A 56 -16.44 -10.45 20.59
C PRO A 56 -16.15 -11.57 19.58
N PRO A 57 -17.03 -12.58 19.47
CA PRO A 57 -16.86 -13.63 18.50
C PRO A 57 -16.89 -13.06 17.07
N ARG A 58 -16.17 -13.73 16.17
CA ARG A 58 -16.06 -13.32 14.76
C ARG A 58 -17.42 -13.13 14.09
N SER A 59 -18.39 -14.00 14.38
CA SER A 59 -19.76 -13.94 13.85
C SER A 59 -20.49 -12.65 14.18
N THR A 60 -20.13 -11.97 15.26
CA THR A 60 -20.73 -10.71 15.68
C THR A 60 -19.88 -9.51 15.25
N LEU A 61 -18.55 -9.61 15.40
CA LEU A 61 -17.63 -8.50 15.12
C LEU A 61 -17.54 -8.16 13.63
N PHE A 62 -17.45 -9.17 12.76
CA PHE A 62 -17.18 -8.95 11.33
C PHE A 62 -18.35 -8.26 10.60
N PRO A 63 -19.63 -8.61 10.83
CA PRO A 63 -20.76 -7.86 10.28
C PRO A 63 -20.73 -6.37 10.66
N CYS A 64 -20.42 -6.04 11.92
CA CYS A 64 -20.30 -4.66 12.37
C CYS A 64 -19.22 -3.89 11.60
N LEU A 65 -18.03 -4.46 11.50
CA LEU A 65 -16.92 -3.84 10.78
C LEU A 65 -17.21 -3.71 9.28
N HIS A 66 -17.91 -4.69 8.70
CA HIS A 66 -18.34 -4.66 7.31
C HIS A 66 -19.37 -3.57 7.03
N PHE A 67 -20.17 -3.18 8.03
CA PHE A 67 -21.06 -2.03 7.94
C PHE A 67 -20.32 -0.70 8.14
N VAL A 68 -19.43 -0.62 9.15
CA VAL A 68 -18.80 0.64 9.57
C VAL A 68 -17.72 1.13 8.60
N LEU A 69 -16.85 0.23 8.12
CA LEU A 69 -15.70 0.62 7.30
C LEU A 69 -16.07 1.24 5.95
N PRO A 70 -17.09 0.75 5.19
CA PRO A 70 -17.55 1.43 3.98
C PRO A 70 -18.04 2.86 4.22
N LEU A 71 -18.80 3.10 5.30
CA LEU A 71 -19.29 4.44 5.66
C LEU A 71 -18.13 5.37 6.06
N LEU A 72 -17.10 4.83 6.71
CA LEU A 72 -15.84 5.55 6.92
C LEU A 72 -15.14 5.88 5.61
N ALA A 73 -15.13 4.96 4.64
CA ALA A 73 -14.49 5.18 3.35
C ALA A 73 -15.17 6.33 2.60
N ASP A 74 -16.50 6.38 2.61
CA ASP A 74 -17.29 7.48 2.05
C ASP A 74 -16.95 8.82 2.72
N ARG A 75 -16.74 8.84 4.04
CA ARG A 75 -16.32 10.06 4.75
C ARG A 75 -14.90 10.47 4.40
N VAL A 76 -13.96 9.53 4.31
CA VAL A 76 -12.57 9.82 3.87
C VAL A 76 -12.57 10.44 2.48
N GLU A 77 -13.41 9.94 1.57
CA GLU A 77 -13.53 10.47 0.21
C GLU A 77 -14.09 11.91 0.20
N ARG A 78 -15.11 12.18 1.02
CA ARG A 78 -15.83 13.48 1.02
C ARG A 78 -15.21 14.54 1.93
N GLN A 79 -14.40 14.17 2.92
CA GLN A 79 -13.94 15.07 3.99
C GLN A 79 -12.42 15.07 4.19
N PRO A 80 -11.62 15.59 3.24
CA PRO A 80 -10.16 15.62 3.35
C PRO A 80 -9.61 16.28 4.63
N LYS A 81 -10.31 17.31 5.13
CA LYS A 81 -9.94 18.01 6.36
C LYS A 81 -10.01 17.13 7.61
N ALA A 82 -10.78 16.04 7.58
CA ALA A 82 -10.98 15.13 8.70
C ALA A 82 -10.05 13.90 8.66
N TRP A 83 -9.22 13.75 7.62
CA TRP A 83 -8.29 12.62 7.48
C TRP A 83 -7.40 12.32 8.70
N PRO A 84 -6.88 13.32 9.45
CA PRO A 84 -6.08 13.03 10.64
C PRO A 84 -6.81 12.15 11.67
N PHE A 85 -8.14 12.20 11.69
CA PHE A 85 -8.97 11.42 12.61
C PHE A 85 -9.54 10.17 11.93
N LEU A 86 -10.04 10.32 10.69
CA LEU A 86 -10.71 9.24 9.98
C LEU A 86 -9.77 8.08 9.64
N LEU A 87 -8.53 8.35 9.21
CA LEU A 87 -7.58 7.30 8.83
C LEU A 87 -7.07 6.52 10.05
N ALA A 88 -6.89 7.21 11.19
CA ALA A 88 -6.55 6.58 12.45
C ALA A 88 -7.70 5.68 12.94
N ALA A 89 -8.94 6.18 12.90
CA ALA A 89 -10.12 5.41 13.27
C ALA A 89 -10.32 4.17 12.38
N ALA A 90 -10.16 4.32 11.06
CA ALA A 90 -10.23 3.22 10.11
C ALA A 90 -9.13 2.17 10.39
N SER A 91 -7.90 2.61 10.69
CA SER A 91 -6.80 1.70 11.04
C SER A 91 -7.09 0.91 12.31
N ALA A 92 -7.56 1.59 13.36
CA ALA A 92 -7.94 0.98 14.61
C ALA A 92 -9.05 -0.06 14.41
N LEU A 93 -10.13 0.30 13.71
CA LEU A 93 -11.23 -0.62 13.40
C LEU A 93 -10.79 -1.81 12.55
N PHE A 94 -9.94 -1.60 11.54
CA PHE A 94 -9.44 -2.71 10.73
C PHE A 94 -8.60 -3.71 11.55
N GLN A 95 -7.88 -3.23 12.58
CA GLN A 95 -7.13 -4.13 13.46
C GLN A 95 -8.02 -5.10 14.26
N PHE A 96 -9.31 -4.79 14.45
CA PHE A 96 -10.24 -5.70 15.12
C PHE A 96 -10.45 -7.02 14.36
N TYR A 97 -10.21 -7.06 13.04
CA TYR A 97 -10.21 -8.33 12.29
C TYR A 97 -9.12 -9.31 12.77
N HIS A 98 -8.06 -8.82 13.43
CA HIS A 98 -6.99 -9.66 13.96
C HIS A 98 -7.27 -10.23 15.34
N LEU A 99 -8.13 -9.60 16.14
CA LEU A 99 -8.30 -9.95 17.54
C LEU A 99 -8.73 -11.41 17.75
N PRO A 100 -9.69 -11.98 16.97
CA PRO A 100 -10.07 -13.38 17.13
C PRO A 100 -8.91 -14.36 16.90
N ALA A 101 -7.92 -14.00 16.07
CA ALA A 101 -6.75 -14.83 15.80
C ALA A 101 -5.70 -14.77 16.92
N ILE A 102 -5.67 -13.66 17.66
CA ILE A 102 -4.70 -13.42 18.74
C ILE A 102 -5.23 -13.91 20.09
N ALA A 103 -6.55 -13.89 20.28
CA ALA A 103 -7.23 -14.40 21.47
C ALA A 103 -7.13 -15.94 21.53
N LYS A 104 -5.94 -16.47 21.80
CA LYS A 104 -5.73 -17.88 22.13
C LYS A 104 -6.56 -18.20 23.37
N THR A 105 -7.58 -19.04 23.21
CA THR A 105 -8.14 -19.79 24.31
C THR A 105 -7.08 -20.77 24.80
N LYS A 106 -6.78 -20.74 26.10
CA LYS A 106 -5.76 -21.60 26.74
C LYS A 106 -6.02 -23.10 26.51
N ASP A 107 -7.23 -23.48 26.10
CA ASP A 107 -7.69 -24.86 26.01
C ASP A 107 -7.82 -25.42 24.58
N THR A 108 -7.70 -24.59 23.53
CA THR A 108 -7.80 -25.08 22.14
C THR A 108 -6.56 -24.70 21.35
N GLN A 109 -5.80 -25.70 20.94
CA GLN A 109 -4.56 -25.55 20.18
C GLN A 109 -4.79 -25.05 18.74
N GLU A 110 -6.05 -24.83 18.34
CA GLU A 110 -6.41 -24.34 17.01
C GLU A 110 -6.17 -22.84 16.89
N CYS A 111 -5.20 -22.46 16.06
CA CYS A 111 -5.00 -21.07 15.67
C CYS A 111 -6.01 -20.70 14.58
N HIS A 112 -7.05 -19.93 14.93
CA HIS A 112 -7.98 -19.41 13.93
C HIS A 112 -7.30 -18.27 13.16
N ALA A 113 -7.20 -18.40 11.84
CA ALA A 113 -6.77 -17.28 11.00
C ALA A 113 -7.84 -16.17 10.98
N SER A 114 -7.42 -14.91 10.88
CA SER A 114 -8.35 -13.77 10.76
C SER A 114 -9.32 -13.94 9.58
N PHE A 115 -8.84 -14.49 8.47
CA PHE A 115 -9.64 -14.76 7.28
C PHE A 115 -9.43 -16.22 6.86
N ASN A 116 -10.52 -16.89 6.50
CA ASN A 116 -10.51 -18.30 6.14
C ASN A 116 -10.22 -18.51 4.64
N ARG A 117 -10.38 -17.47 3.81
CA ARG A 117 -10.20 -17.55 2.36
C ARG A 117 -9.68 -16.21 1.81
N ALA A 118 -9.13 -16.23 0.59
CA ALA A 118 -8.59 -15.02 -0.05
C ALA A 118 -9.70 -14.05 -0.47
N ASP A 119 -10.82 -14.55 -0.97
CA ASP A 119 -12.02 -13.77 -1.31
C ASP A 119 -12.61 -13.06 -0.08
N GLU A 120 -12.54 -13.71 1.07
CA GLU A 120 -12.93 -13.09 2.33
C GLU A 120 -12.02 -11.90 2.69
N PHE A 121 -10.70 -12.07 2.65
CA PHE A 121 -9.75 -10.97 2.84
C PHE A 121 -10.02 -9.82 1.86
N LEU A 122 -10.26 -10.14 0.58
CA LEU A 122 -10.54 -9.16 -0.47
C LEU A 122 -11.79 -8.33 -0.17
N ARG A 123 -12.86 -8.97 0.32
CA ARG A 123 -14.09 -8.28 0.74
C ARG A 123 -13.83 -7.33 1.90
N PHE A 124 -13.00 -7.71 2.87
CA PHE A 124 -12.75 -6.89 4.06
C PHE A 124 -11.77 -5.75 3.82
N VAL A 125 -10.83 -5.91 2.89
CA VAL A 125 -9.85 -4.86 2.56
C VAL A 125 -10.40 -3.81 1.58
N GLU A 126 -11.50 -4.09 0.88
CA GLU A 126 -12.09 -3.20 -0.12
C GLU A 126 -12.35 -1.77 0.41
N PRO A 127 -12.94 -1.53 1.60
CA PRO A 127 -13.12 -0.17 2.10
C PRO A 127 -11.79 0.55 2.35
N MET A 128 -10.75 -0.20 2.75
CA MET A 128 -9.42 0.35 3.00
C MET A 128 -8.72 0.73 1.69
N ASP A 129 -8.90 -0.07 0.63
CA ASP A 129 -8.46 0.26 -0.72
C ASP A 129 -9.12 1.55 -1.23
N ARG A 130 -10.44 1.71 -1.01
CA ARG A 130 -11.16 2.93 -1.37
C ARG A 130 -10.59 4.16 -0.66
N MET A 131 -10.34 4.07 0.65
CA MET A 131 -9.71 5.15 1.42
C MET A 131 -8.31 5.49 0.87
N ALA A 132 -7.47 4.47 0.65
CA ALA A 132 -6.12 4.67 0.11
C ALA A 132 -6.16 5.33 -1.27
N MET A 133 -7.09 4.92 -2.14
CA MET A 133 -7.29 5.53 -3.45
C MET A 133 -7.76 6.98 -3.36
N ALA A 134 -8.70 7.29 -2.46
CA ALA A 134 -9.20 8.64 -2.25
C ALA A 134 -8.08 9.59 -1.79
N VAL A 135 -7.26 9.16 -0.82
CA VAL A 135 -6.11 9.93 -0.35
C VAL A 135 -5.07 10.09 -1.47
N ALA A 136 -4.70 9.00 -2.15
CA ALA A 136 -3.67 9.00 -3.18
C ALA A 136 -4.03 9.83 -4.42
N SER A 137 -5.32 9.99 -4.72
CA SER A 137 -5.81 10.70 -5.90
C SER A 137 -6.27 12.12 -5.60
N SER A 138 -6.18 12.55 -4.33
CA SER A 138 -6.64 13.86 -3.92
C SER A 138 -5.79 14.98 -4.52
N LYS A 139 -6.48 16.02 -4.99
CA LYS A 139 -5.87 17.27 -5.44
C LYS A 139 -5.72 18.29 -4.30
N ASP A 140 -6.29 18.02 -3.13
CA ASP A 140 -6.19 18.89 -1.96
C ASP A 140 -4.82 18.75 -1.29
N ARG A 141 -3.85 19.52 -1.81
CA ARG A 141 -2.48 19.58 -1.29
C ARG A 141 -2.40 20.11 0.15
N GLN A 142 -3.40 20.85 0.63
CA GLN A 142 -3.39 21.38 1.99
C GLN A 142 -3.81 20.29 2.98
N ALA A 143 -4.88 19.55 2.66
CA ALA A 143 -5.30 18.40 3.46
C ALA A 143 -4.21 17.33 3.54
N LEU A 144 -3.58 16.98 2.40
CA LEU A 144 -2.45 16.04 2.37
C LEU A 144 -1.28 16.50 3.26
N ARG A 145 -0.93 17.79 3.21
CA ARG A 145 0.14 18.34 4.07
C ARG A 145 -0.23 18.29 5.55
N LYS A 146 -1.47 18.62 5.91
CA LYS A 146 -1.93 18.58 7.31
C LYS A 146 -2.03 17.15 7.87
N ALA A 147 -2.34 16.19 7.02
CA ALA A 147 -2.53 14.78 7.40
C ALA A 147 -1.32 13.90 7.06
N CYS A 148 -0.16 14.46 6.68
CA CYS A 148 0.94 13.68 6.10
C CYS A 148 1.40 12.53 7.00
N GLN A 149 1.52 12.79 8.31
CA GLN A 149 1.90 11.78 9.31
C GLN A 149 0.83 10.69 9.42
N GLN A 150 -0.45 11.05 9.48
CA GLN A 150 -1.53 10.07 9.57
C GLN A 150 -1.69 9.24 8.29
N VAL A 151 -1.43 9.82 7.12
CA VAL A 151 -1.37 9.08 5.85
C VAL A 151 -0.22 8.09 5.87
N ALA A 152 0.94 8.48 6.40
CA ALA A 152 2.09 7.59 6.53
C ALA A 152 1.82 6.44 7.52
N ASP A 153 1.26 6.74 8.69
CA ASP A 153 0.88 5.74 9.69
C ASP A 153 -0.17 4.78 9.13
N PHE A 154 -1.23 5.30 8.51
CA PHE A 154 -2.25 4.51 7.81
C PHE A 154 -1.61 3.59 6.77
N THR A 155 -0.78 4.12 5.88
CA THR A 155 -0.14 3.34 4.81
C THR A 155 0.76 2.24 5.37
N THR A 156 1.62 2.57 6.32
CA THR A 156 2.60 1.63 6.87
C THR A 156 1.96 0.56 7.74
N GLN A 157 0.99 0.92 8.60
CA GLN A 157 0.29 -0.02 9.46
C GLN A 157 -0.56 -1.00 8.65
N GLN A 158 -1.34 -0.51 7.68
CA GLN A 158 -2.25 -1.39 6.92
C GLN A 158 -1.50 -2.36 6.01
N LEU A 159 -0.46 -1.91 5.31
CA LEU A 159 0.35 -2.80 4.48
C LEU A 159 1.11 -3.84 5.32
N LYS A 160 1.53 -3.49 6.54
CA LYS A 160 2.11 -4.49 7.45
C LYS A 160 1.04 -5.45 7.98
N ALA A 161 -0.16 -4.97 8.32
CA ALA A 161 -1.29 -5.82 8.72
C ALA A 161 -1.58 -6.92 7.68
N PHE A 162 -1.47 -6.60 6.38
CA PHE A 162 -1.62 -7.60 5.31
C PHE A 162 -0.55 -8.70 5.38
N THR A 163 0.69 -8.37 5.74
CA THR A 163 1.75 -9.39 5.92
C THR A 163 1.50 -10.29 7.13
N TYR A 164 0.89 -9.76 8.20
CA TYR A 164 0.52 -10.59 9.36
C TYR A 164 -0.63 -11.55 9.03
N HIS A 165 -1.60 -11.13 8.23
CA HIS A 165 -2.67 -12.04 7.80
C HIS A 165 -2.15 -13.23 6.99
N MET A 166 -1.08 -13.01 6.21
CA MET A 166 -0.43 -14.07 5.46
C MET A 166 0.25 -15.10 6.39
N SER A 167 1.01 -14.66 7.40
CA SER A 167 1.76 -15.58 8.27
C SER A 167 0.84 -16.54 9.04
N LEU A 168 -0.33 -16.05 9.49
CA LEU A 168 -1.33 -16.84 10.21
C LEU A 168 -1.96 -17.96 9.38
N ARG A 169 -1.76 -18.00 8.06
CA ARG A 169 -2.40 -18.96 7.16
C ARG A 169 -1.53 -20.14 6.78
N GLY A 170 -0.24 -20.11 7.10
CA GLY A 170 0.73 -21.09 6.57
C GLY A 170 0.80 -21.09 5.04
N VAL A 171 0.28 -20.06 4.36
CA VAL A 171 0.33 -19.93 2.91
C VAL A 171 1.61 -19.19 2.54
N SER A 172 2.31 -19.68 1.51
CA SER A 172 3.50 -18.98 1.02
C SER A 172 3.14 -17.57 0.56
N GLU A 173 4.03 -16.62 0.81
CA GLU A 173 3.80 -15.21 0.49
C GLU A 173 3.48 -14.99 -1.00
N ASN A 174 4.17 -15.73 -1.88
CA ASN A 174 3.90 -15.66 -3.33
C ASN A 174 2.47 -16.07 -3.67
N LEU A 175 1.98 -17.17 -3.08
CA LEU A 175 0.61 -17.65 -3.33
C LEU A 175 -0.44 -16.70 -2.74
N PHE A 176 -0.18 -16.14 -1.56
CA PHE A 176 -1.06 -15.13 -0.95
C PHE A 176 -1.23 -13.93 -1.88
N TYR A 177 -0.13 -13.28 -2.28
CA TYR A 177 -0.20 -12.10 -3.15
C TYR A 177 -0.73 -12.44 -4.54
N GLN A 178 -0.42 -13.62 -5.10
CA GLN A 178 -1.04 -14.05 -6.36
C GLN A 178 -2.56 -14.08 -6.27
N ARG A 179 -3.12 -14.53 -5.14
CA ARG A 179 -4.57 -14.62 -4.92
C ARG A 179 -5.22 -13.30 -4.49
N THR A 180 -4.46 -12.35 -3.95
CA THR A 180 -4.99 -11.09 -3.41
C THR A 180 -4.59 -9.84 -4.19
N ARG A 181 -3.88 -10.01 -5.32
CA ARG A 181 -3.61 -8.95 -6.30
C ARG A 181 -4.92 -8.36 -6.83
N ARG A 182 -5.03 -7.03 -6.81
CA ARG A 182 -6.24 -6.32 -7.21
C ARG A 182 -5.94 -4.89 -7.63
N SER A 183 -6.72 -4.34 -8.56
CA SER A 183 -6.57 -2.94 -8.99
C SER A 183 -6.96 -1.95 -7.88
N GLY A 184 -7.79 -2.34 -6.91
CA GLY A 184 -8.07 -1.54 -5.71
C GLY A 184 -6.80 -1.16 -4.94
N ALA A 185 -5.74 -1.98 -5.01
CA ALA A 185 -4.49 -1.72 -4.29
C ALA A 185 -3.59 -0.65 -4.92
N ILE A 186 -3.95 -0.09 -6.08
CA ILE A 186 -3.20 0.99 -6.74
C ILE A 186 -3.02 2.20 -5.80
N GLY A 187 -4.02 2.51 -4.96
CA GLY A 187 -3.94 3.59 -3.99
C GLY A 187 -2.77 3.41 -3.02
N TRP A 188 -2.61 2.21 -2.46
CA TRP A 188 -1.51 1.87 -1.58
C TRP A 188 -0.15 2.04 -2.23
N LEU A 189 -0.01 1.61 -3.49
CA LEU A 189 1.27 1.74 -4.22
C LEU A 189 1.64 3.20 -4.44
N ARG A 190 0.67 4.06 -4.78
CA ARG A 190 0.89 5.51 -4.89
C ARG A 190 1.34 6.13 -3.57
N LEU A 191 0.66 5.79 -2.47
CA LEU A 191 1.03 6.27 -1.13
C LEU A 191 2.43 5.79 -0.74
N ALA A 192 2.74 4.51 -0.95
CA ALA A 192 4.06 3.96 -0.64
C ALA A 192 5.19 4.65 -1.41
N TYR A 193 5.00 4.96 -2.70
CA TYR A 193 5.95 5.78 -3.45
C TYR A 193 6.07 7.20 -2.89
N ALA A 194 4.97 7.83 -2.50
CA ALA A 194 5.00 9.17 -1.90
C ALA A 194 5.82 9.22 -0.60
N LEU A 195 5.80 8.15 0.21
CA LEU A 195 6.61 8.02 1.42
C LEU A 195 8.12 7.98 1.16
N LEU A 196 8.55 7.66 -0.06
CA LEU A 196 9.97 7.65 -0.44
C LEU A 196 10.49 9.02 -0.87
N THR A 197 9.61 10.01 -0.99
CA THR A 197 10.04 11.36 -1.38
C THR A 197 10.84 12.00 -0.24
N PRO A 198 12.02 12.60 -0.52
CA PRO A 198 12.88 13.17 0.52
C PRO A 198 12.18 14.21 1.41
N ASN A 199 11.20 14.92 0.84
CA ASN A 199 10.47 16.00 1.49
C ASN A 199 9.27 15.50 2.33
N ALA A 200 9.04 14.18 2.41
CA ALA A 200 7.93 13.67 3.18
C ALA A 200 8.07 14.03 4.67
N GLY A 201 9.29 13.98 5.22
CA GLY A 201 9.57 14.37 6.61
C GLY A 201 8.81 13.55 7.68
N VAL A 202 8.15 12.47 7.26
CA VAL A 202 7.31 11.63 8.13
C VAL A 202 8.16 10.57 8.81
N LYS A 203 7.89 10.34 10.09
CA LYS A 203 8.42 9.18 10.81
C LYS A 203 7.49 8.02 10.54
N THR A 204 8.03 6.88 10.16
CA THR A 204 7.22 5.68 9.89
C THR A 204 7.62 4.58 10.85
N VAL A 205 6.63 3.83 11.34
CA VAL A 205 6.85 2.66 12.20
C VAL A 205 7.64 1.58 11.46
N HIS A 206 7.37 1.44 10.16
CA HIS A 206 8.05 0.49 9.29
C HIS A 206 8.82 1.22 8.20
N HIS A 207 10.01 0.72 7.86
CA HIS A 207 10.84 1.29 6.81
C HIS A 207 10.04 1.41 5.49
N PRO A 208 9.98 2.58 4.83
CA PRO A 208 9.13 2.82 3.67
C PRO A 208 9.32 1.83 2.50
N LEU A 209 10.53 1.30 2.32
CA LEU A 209 10.77 0.28 1.28
C LEU A 209 10.17 -1.09 1.58
N LEU A 210 10.02 -1.47 2.86
CA LEU A 210 9.30 -2.71 3.21
C LEU A 210 7.82 -2.56 2.85
N VAL A 211 7.27 -1.38 3.14
CA VAL A 211 5.89 -1.00 2.81
C VAL A 211 5.70 -0.96 1.28
N LEU A 212 6.66 -0.41 0.53
CA LEU A 212 6.65 -0.43 -0.93
C LEU A 212 6.57 -1.87 -1.49
N ARG A 213 7.39 -2.81 -0.99
CA ARG A 213 7.36 -4.21 -1.46
C ARG A 213 6.00 -4.86 -1.25
N CYS A 214 5.36 -4.60 -0.10
CA CYS A 214 4.02 -5.09 0.19
C CYS A 214 2.99 -4.53 -0.81
N ALA A 215 3.07 -3.23 -1.09
CA ALA A 215 2.19 -2.57 -2.04
C ALA A 215 2.39 -3.06 -3.48
N GLU A 216 3.65 -3.17 -3.93
CA GLU A 216 4.01 -3.66 -5.26
C GLU A 216 3.43 -5.07 -5.51
N ARG A 217 3.54 -5.98 -4.53
CA ARG A 217 3.02 -7.35 -4.66
C ARG A 217 1.49 -7.43 -4.68
N SER A 218 0.81 -6.42 -4.11
CA SER A 218 -0.65 -6.34 -4.03
C SER A 218 -1.31 -5.81 -5.32
N VAL A 219 -0.53 -5.27 -6.26
CA VAL A 219 -1.04 -4.65 -7.49
C VAL A 219 -0.75 -5.52 -8.72
N PRO A 220 -1.69 -5.64 -9.68
CA PRO A 220 -1.41 -6.26 -10.96
C PRO A 220 -0.24 -5.61 -11.70
N ALA A 221 0.55 -6.40 -12.42
CA ALA A 221 1.80 -5.97 -13.03
C ALA A 221 1.67 -4.72 -13.93
N PHE A 222 0.60 -4.65 -14.74
CA PHE A 222 0.35 -3.52 -15.63
C PHE A 222 0.01 -2.23 -14.87
N ASP A 223 -0.84 -2.34 -13.86
CA ASP A 223 -1.22 -1.22 -13.02
C ASP A 223 -0.02 -0.70 -12.23
N GLY A 224 0.78 -1.62 -11.68
CA GLY A 224 2.00 -1.30 -10.94
C GLY A 224 3.02 -0.54 -11.79
N LEU A 225 3.28 -1.03 -13.02
CA LEU A 225 4.13 -0.34 -13.99
C LEU A 225 3.66 1.09 -14.27
N ARG A 226 2.34 1.28 -14.48
CA ARG A 226 1.77 2.61 -14.75
C ARG A 226 1.97 3.55 -13.58
N VAL A 227 1.80 3.07 -12.35
CA VAL A 227 2.05 3.86 -11.14
C VAL A 227 3.53 4.23 -11.01
N GLN A 228 4.45 3.27 -11.21
CA GLN A 228 5.90 3.52 -11.17
C GLN A 228 6.31 4.56 -12.22
N HIS A 229 5.79 4.45 -13.45
CA HIS A 229 6.02 5.41 -14.53
C HIS A 229 5.52 6.81 -14.16
N ALA A 230 4.26 6.92 -13.72
CA ALA A 230 3.68 8.21 -13.35
C ALA A 230 4.45 8.87 -12.21
N PHE A 231 4.87 8.09 -11.21
CA PHE A 231 5.66 8.57 -10.09
C PHE A 231 7.04 9.08 -10.54
N ALA A 232 7.77 8.31 -11.36
CA ALA A 232 9.07 8.72 -11.89
C ALA A 232 8.99 10.01 -12.72
N LEU A 233 7.97 10.14 -13.58
CA LEU A 233 7.72 11.37 -14.34
C LEU A 233 7.42 12.55 -13.41
N SER A 234 6.56 12.37 -12.40
CA SER A 234 6.22 13.44 -11.45
C SER A 234 7.41 13.97 -10.66
N LEU A 235 8.40 13.10 -10.39
CA LEU A 235 9.59 13.43 -9.63
C LEU A 235 10.66 14.10 -10.51
N LEU A 236 10.84 13.60 -11.73
CA LEU A 236 12.00 13.96 -12.56
C LEU A 236 11.67 14.91 -13.71
N LEU A 237 10.39 15.09 -14.03
CA LEU A 237 9.90 16.04 -15.01
C LEU A 237 8.83 16.94 -14.36
N PRO A 238 9.21 17.86 -13.44
CA PRO A 238 8.25 18.67 -12.70
C PRO A 238 7.44 19.62 -13.59
N GLN A 239 7.93 19.95 -14.79
CA GLN A 239 7.24 20.73 -15.82
C GLN A 239 6.11 19.93 -16.52
N GLY A 240 6.00 18.63 -16.24
CA GLY A 240 5.05 17.72 -16.87
C GLY A 240 5.61 16.99 -18.10
N PRO A 241 4.85 16.01 -18.63
CA PRO A 241 5.20 15.30 -19.86
C PRO A 241 5.20 16.25 -21.08
N GLY A 242 6.01 15.92 -22.10
CA GLY A 242 6.10 16.70 -23.34
C GLY A 242 7.14 17.82 -23.37
N GLN A 243 7.75 18.20 -22.24
CA GLN A 243 8.91 19.09 -22.20
C GLN A 243 10.18 18.28 -21.90
N PRO A 244 10.91 17.80 -22.94
CA PRO A 244 12.10 17.01 -22.73
C PRO A 244 13.15 17.84 -21.99
N LEU A 245 13.59 17.34 -20.84
CA LEU A 245 14.79 17.88 -20.20
C LEU A 245 16.01 17.58 -21.07
N ASP A 246 16.95 18.51 -21.08
CA ASP A 246 18.28 18.23 -21.58
C ASP A 246 18.87 16.99 -20.87
N LYS A 247 19.63 16.19 -21.63
CA LYS A 247 20.18 14.92 -21.16
C LYS A 247 21.09 15.12 -19.93
N CYS A 248 21.88 16.18 -19.89
CA CYS A 248 22.76 16.49 -18.76
C CYS A 248 21.94 16.93 -17.54
N ALA A 249 20.89 17.73 -17.75
CA ALA A 249 19.98 18.12 -16.68
C ALA A 249 19.27 16.90 -16.05
N LEU A 250 18.73 15.99 -16.87
CA LEU A 250 18.11 14.76 -16.40
C LEU A 250 19.10 13.87 -15.65
N GLN A 251 20.31 13.68 -16.17
CA GLN A 251 21.34 12.89 -15.50
C GLN A 251 21.73 13.49 -14.15
N SER A 252 21.84 14.82 -14.05
CA SER A 252 22.11 15.54 -12.80
C SER A 252 21.00 15.32 -11.77
N LEU A 253 19.73 15.38 -12.18
CA LEU A 253 18.60 15.07 -11.31
C LEU A 253 18.65 13.61 -10.84
N VAL A 254 18.85 12.66 -11.76
CA VAL A 254 18.93 11.23 -11.41
C VAL A 254 20.09 10.96 -10.46
N ASN A 255 21.22 11.65 -10.61
CA ASN A 255 22.39 11.50 -9.71
C ASN A 255 22.12 11.96 -8.27
N LYS A 256 21.16 12.85 -8.06
CA LYS A 256 20.78 13.38 -6.73
C LYS A 256 19.73 12.54 -6.00
N ILE A 257 19.06 11.61 -6.68
CA ILE A 257 18.03 10.76 -6.07
C ILE A 257 18.63 9.88 -4.95
N PRO A 258 18.00 9.72 -3.78
CA PRO A 258 18.49 8.77 -2.76
C PRO A 258 18.49 7.32 -3.24
N VAL A 259 19.37 6.47 -2.69
CA VAL A 259 19.48 5.05 -3.07
C VAL A 259 18.15 4.30 -2.91
N GLY A 260 17.37 4.57 -1.86
CA GLY A 260 16.06 3.93 -1.67
C GLY A 260 15.07 4.26 -2.79
N LEU A 261 15.08 5.49 -3.28
CA LEU A 261 14.22 5.91 -4.39
C LEU A 261 14.74 5.36 -5.73
N LEU A 262 16.06 5.19 -5.88
CA LEU A 262 16.64 4.48 -7.02
C LEU A 262 16.22 3.00 -7.04
N HIS A 263 16.20 2.33 -5.88
CA HIS A 263 15.68 0.95 -5.74
C HIS A 263 14.19 0.87 -6.14
N ALA A 264 13.40 1.89 -5.81
CA ALA A 264 11.99 1.98 -6.21
C ALA A 264 11.79 2.10 -7.74
N PHE A 265 12.84 2.49 -8.49
CA PHE A 265 12.89 2.60 -9.95
C PHE A 265 13.56 1.42 -10.66
N ARG A 266 13.78 0.31 -9.94
CA ARG A 266 14.24 -0.94 -10.55
C ARG A 266 13.30 -1.43 -11.65
N PRO A 267 13.80 -2.19 -12.65
CA PRO A 267 12.99 -2.70 -13.74
C PRO A 267 11.71 -3.39 -13.27
N ALA A 268 10.60 -3.11 -13.92
CA ALA A 268 9.31 -3.68 -13.57
C ALA A 268 9.28 -5.23 -13.64
N SER A 269 10.16 -5.84 -14.45
CA SER A 269 10.35 -7.30 -14.48
C SER A 269 10.97 -7.88 -13.21
N GLU A 270 11.69 -7.08 -12.42
CA GLU A 270 12.24 -7.48 -11.12
C GLU A 270 11.18 -7.40 -10.02
N VAL A 271 10.22 -6.47 -10.15
CA VAL A 271 9.11 -6.29 -9.21
C VAL A 271 7.96 -7.25 -9.50
N TRP A 272 7.52 -7.26 -10.76
CA TRP A 272 6.42 -8.07 -11.28
C TRP A 272 6.98 -9.01 -12.36
N ARG A 273 7.45 -10.18 -11.97
CA ARG A 273 8.12 -11.14 -12.87
C ARG A 273 7.28 -11.51 -14.09
N ASP A 274 5.97 -11.61 -13.90
CA ASP A 274 5.00 -11.88 -14.96
C ASP A 274 4.99 -10.77 -16.02
N ARG A 275 5.39 -9.54 -15.69
CA ARG A 275 5.35 -8.39 -16.61
C ARG A 275 6.19 -8.58 -17.87
N ALA A 276 7.35 -9.24 -17.75
CA ALA A 276 8.24 -9.49 -18.89
C ALA A 276 7.58 -10.35 -19.97
N SER A 277 6.53 -11.11 -19.60
CA SER A 277 5.79 -11.99 -20.49
C SER A 277 4.63 -11.29 -21.21
N PHE A 278 4.44 -9.97 -21.09
CA PHE A 278 3.30 -9.29 -21.73
C PHE A 278 3.70 -8.06 -22.55
N CYS A 279 2.98 -7.81 -23.63
CA CYS A 279 3.15 -6.63 -24.47
C CYS A 279 2.75 -5.36 -23.71
N SER A 280 3.62 -4.34 -23.75
CA SER A 280 3.41 -3.08 -23.00
C SER A 280 2.31 -2.18 -23.54
N CYS A 281 1.92 -2.42 -24.80
CA CYS A 281 0.85 -1.71 -25.48
C CYS A 281 -0.51 -2.40 -25.28
N CYS A 282 -0.63 -3.66 -25.72
CA CYS A 282 -1.92 -4.37 -25.79
C CYS A 282 -2.10 -5.50 -24.77
N ALA A 283 -1.15 -5.70 -23.86
CA ALA A 283 -1.16 -6.77 -22.85
C ALA A 283 -1.21 -8.22 -23.39
N ALA A 284 -0.98 -8.43 -24.69
CA ALA A 284 -0.85 -9.78 -25.26
C ALA A 284 0.31 -10.56 -24.62
N ASP A 285 0.10 -11.86 -24.37
CA ASP A 285 1.13 -12.78 -23.88
C ASP A 285 2.25 -12.96 -24.92
N LEU A 286 3.49 -12.85 -24.47
CA LEU A 286 4.71 -12.94 -25.27
C LEU A 286 5.42 -14.28 -25.13
N ARG A 287 4.97 -15.20 -24.25
CA ARG A 287 5.64 -16.50 -24.01
C ARG A 287 5.71 -17.40 -25.24
N GLY A 288 4.76 -17.26 -26.17
CA GLY A 288 4.76 -17.94 -27.47
C GLY A 288 5.30 -17.09 -28.62
N ALA A 289 5.67 -15.84 -28.38
CA ALA A 289 6.13 -14.95 -29.46
C ALA A 289 7.59 -15.25 -29.80
N LEU A 290 7.85 -15.67 -31.05
CA LEU A 290 9.19 -16.03 -31.54
C LEU A 290 10.26 -14.97 -31.25
N LYS A 291 9.90 -13.68 -31.27
CA LYS A 291 10.81 -12.55 -30.95
C LYS A 291 10.04 -11.37 -30.34
N ALA A 292 9.84 -11.39 -29.03
CA ALA A 292 9.43 -10.19 -28.29
C ALA A 292 10.45 -9.06 -28.51
N ARG A 293 9.99 -7.86 -28.84
CA ARG A 293 10.86 -6.71 -29.11
C ARG A 293 10.96 -5.85 -27.87
N ALA A 294 12.17 -5.69 -27.32
CA ALA A 294 12.41 -4.70 -26.27
C ALA A 294 12.65 -3.31 -26.88
N CYS A 295 12.29 -2.24 -26.17
CA CYS A 295 12.69 -0.90 -26.56
C CYS A 295 14.22 -0.81 -26.67
N LYS A 296 14.77 -0.38 -27.83
CA LYS A 296 16.22 -0.30 -28.03
C LYS A 296 16.91 0.72 -27.11
N GLY A 297 16.19 1.76 -26.66
CA GLY A 297 16.69 2.78 -25.76
C GLY A 297 16.86 2.25 -24.33
N CYS A 298 15.75 2.16 -23.59
CA CYS A 298 15.79 1.75 -22.18
C CYS A 298 15.76 0.24 -21.94
N LYS A 299 15.43 -0.59 -22.95
CA LYS A 299 15.34 -2.06 -22.83
C LYS A 299 14.34 -2.60 -21.81
N ARG A 300 13.46 -1.75 -21.24
CA ARG A 300 12.50 -2.14 -20.20
C ARG A 300 11.18 -2.72 -20.74
N PRO A 301 10.40 -2.00 -21.57
CA PRO A 301 9.16 -2.58 -22.10
C PRO A 301 9.45 -3.56 -23.24
N ALA A 302 8.66 -4.63 -23.27
CA ALA A 302 8.58 -5.59 -24.38
C ALA A 302 7.29 -5.37 -25.19
N TYR A 303 7.34 -5.67 -26.49
CA TYR A 303 6.27 -5.49 -27.45
C TYR A 303 6.11 -6.72 -28.34
N CYS A 304 4.86 -7.05 -28.69
CA CYS A 304 4.57 -8.12 -29.65
C CYS A 304 4.83 -7.70 -31.11
N SER A 305 4.80 -6.39 -31.41
CA SER A 305 4.97 -5.86 -32.76
C SER A 305 5.56 -4.46 -32.75
N GLU A 306 6.09 -4.03 -33.90
CA GLU A 306 6.55 -2.66 -34.10
C GLU A 306 5.41 -1.64 -34.00
N HIS A 307 4.21 -2.02 -34.46
CA HIS A 307 3.02 -1.18 -34.31
C HIS A 307 2.72 -0.90 -32.83
N CYS A 308 2.73 -1.93 -31.97
CA CYS A 308 2.57 -1.77 -30.53
C CYS A 308 3.67 -0.89 -29.91
N GLN A 309 4.92 -1.03 -30.36
CA GLN A 309 6.00 -0.17 -29.90
C GLN A 309 5.79 1.30 -30.29
N ARG A 310 5.40 1.59 -31.54
CA ARG A 310 5.15 2.95 -32.03
C ARG A 310 3.93 3.58 -31.33
N SER A 311 2.87 2.81 -31.11
CA SER A 311 1.67 3.25 -30.38
C SER A 311 2.00 3.59 -28.92
N ASP A 312 2.69 2.70 -28.21
CA ASP A 312 3.14 2.94 -26.83
C ASP A 312 4.10 4.13 -26.73
N TRP A 313 5.00 4.28 -27.71
CA TRP A 313 5.90 5.43 -27.82
C TRP A 313 5.14 6.76 -27.84
N ALA A 314 4.17 6.88 -28.75
CA ALA A 314 3.36 8.08 -28.89
C ALA A 314 2.47 8.36 -27.66
N ALA A 315 1.93 7.31 -27.05
CA ALA A 315 0.97 7.45 -25.96
C ALA A 315 1.61 7.78 -24.60
N LYS A 316 2.74 7.14 -24.25
CA LYS A 316 3.30 7.23 -22.89
C LYS A 316 4.79 6.92 -22.74
N HIS A 317 5.40 6.18 -23.66
CA HIS A 317 6.76 5.68 -23.44
C HIS A 317 7.87 6.70 -23.76
N ARG A 318 7.61 7.64 -24.69
CA ARG A 318 8.60 8.65 -25.11
C ARG A 318 9.28 9.36 -23.94
N ASP A 319 8.49 9.92 -23.03
CA ASP A 319 9.00 10.75 -21.93
C ASP A 319 9.74 9.93 -20.87
N ILE A 320 9.25 8.73 -20.58
CA ILE A 320 9.85 7.87 -19.55
C ILE A 320 11.09 7.11 -20.05
N CYS A 321 11.25 6.92 -21.36
CA CYS A 321 12.38 6.18 -21.91
C CYS A 321 13.73 6.81 -21.52
N ALA A 322 13.86 8.13 -21.60
CA ALA A 322 15.09 8.84 -21.22
C ALA A 322 15.37 8.72 -19.72
N VAL A 323 14.32 8.82 -18.89
CA VAL A 323 14.39 8.63 -17.44
C VAL A 323 14.96 7.25 -17.11
N TRP A 324 14.43 6.20 -17.74
CA TRP A 324 14.90 4.83 -17.52
C TRP A 324 16.34 4.59 -17.96
N VAL A 325 16.77 5.18 -19.08
CA VAL A 325 18.19 5.12 -19.49
C VAL A 325 19.09 5.75 -18.42
N ALA A 326 18.76 6.94 -17.93
CA ALA A 326 19.56 7.62 -16.91
C ALA A 326 19.59 6.87 -15.57
N VAL A 327 18.46 6.29 -15.14
CA VAL A 327 18.35 5.43 -13.95
C VAL A 327 19.23 4.19 -14.09
N ASP A 328 19.19 3.52 -15.24
CA ASP A 328 19.97 2.29 -15.48
C ASP A 328 21.48 2.58 -15.53
N VAL A 329 21.88 3.70 -16.13
CA VAL A 329 23.28 4.17 -16.11
C VAL A 329 23.76 4.37 -14.67
N ARG A 330 22.98 5.09 -13.85
CA ARG A 330 23.35 5.34 -12.45
C ARG A 330 23.39 4.05 -11.62
N SER A 331 22.43 3.15 -11.82
CA SER A 331 22.32 1.90 -11.06
C SER A 331 23.50 0.95 -11.31
N ARG A 332 24.22 1.11 -12.44
CA ARG A 332 25.42 0.34 -12.78
C ARG A 332 26.71 0.89 -12.17
N VAL A 333 26.71 2.10 -11.61
CA VAL A 333 27.88 2.66 -10.93
C VAL A 333 28.25 1.72 -9.76
N PRO A 334 29.51 1.23 -9.65
CA PRO A 334 29.85 0.17 -8.70
C PRO A 334 29.51 0.46 -7.23
N THR A 335 29.67 1.70 -6.78
CA THR A 335 29.30 2.13 -5.42
C THR A 335 27.79 2.05 -5.21
N ILE A 336 27.00 2.54 -6.17
CA ILE A 336 25.54 2.49 -6.15
C ILE A 336 25.05 1.04 -6.19
N LYS A 337 25.62 0.19 -7.04
CA LYS A 337 25.28 -1.24 -7.14
C LYS A 337 25.49 -1.96 -5.80
N ARG A 338 26.61 -1.69 -5.11
CA ARG A 338 26.85 -2.23 -3.76
C ARG A 338 25.82 -1.75 -2.75
N ASN A 339 25.47 -0.47 -2.77
CA ASN A 339 24.47 0.09 -1.86
C ASN A 339 23.06 -0.48 -2.11
N LEU A 340 22.68 -0.68 -3.38
CA LEU A 340 21.42 -1.33 -3.75
C LEU A 340 21.37 -2.78 -3.26
N LYS A 341 22.46 -3.53 -3.41
CA LYS A 341 22.55 -4.90 -2.89
C LYS A 341 22.44 -4.95 -1.36
N ALA A 342 23.19 -4.11 -0.64
CA ALA A 342 23.11 -4.05 0.82
C ALA A 342 21.70 -3.71 1.32
N LEU A 343 21.00 -2.84 0.59
CA LEU A 343 19.61 -2.51 0.85
C LEU A 343 18.68 -3.70 0.59
N GLU A 344 18.88 -4.46 -0.48
CA GLU A 344 18.12 -5.69 -0.75
C GLU A 344 18.34 -6.75 0.33
N ASP A 345 19.59 -6.94 0.77
CA ASP A 345 19.94 -7.87 1.84
C ASP A 345 19.23 -7.47 3.16
N PHE A 346 19.24 -6.17 3.50
CA PHE A 346 18.47 -5.63 4.63
C PHE A 346 16.97 -5.88 4.50
N LEU A 347 16.39 -5.62 3.33
CA LEU A 347 14.95 -5.83 3.10
C LEU A 347 14.59 -7.32 3.11
N GLY A 348 15.49 -8.20 2.70
CA GLY A 348 15.35 -9.65 2.83
C GLY A 348 15.33 -10.07 4.29
N ALA A 349 16.31 -9.63 5.08
CA ALA A 349 16.41 -9.94 6.50
C ALA A 349 15.22 -9.43 7.32
N ALA A 350 14.71 -8.22 7.02
CA ALA A 350 13.57 -7.65 7.74
C ALA A 350 12.20 -8.24 7.34
N SER A 351 12.15 -9.07 6.30
CA SER A 351 10.94 -9.75 5.85
C SER A 351 10.88 -11.22 6.29
N ALA A 352 12.02 -11.79 6.69
CA ALA A 352 12.10 -13.08 7.37
C ALA A 352 11.65 -12.92 8.83
#